data_AF-A0A941VKW6-F1
#
_entry.id   AF-A0A941VKW6-F1
#
_cell.length_a   1.000
_cell.length_b   1.000
_cell.length_c   1.000
_cell.angle_alpha   90.00
_cell.angle_beta   90.00
_cell.angle_gamma   90.00
#
_symmetry.space_group_name_H-M   'P 1'
#
loop_
_entity.id
_entity.type
_entity.pdbx_description
1 polymer ?
#
loop_
_entity_poly.entity_id
_entity_poly.type
_entity_poly.pdbx_seq_one_letter_code
_entity_poly.pdbx_strand_id
1 'polypeptide(L)'
;MHSHADYVSLHLHTEYSLLDGAIRIKELVERAKQFKMPAITMTDHGSLFGAVEFYKQVTKAGIKPIIGCELYVAPGSRFDRGNTGNEEVSFHLILLARDNAGYKNLVTLVTKAYLEGFYYKP
;
A
#
# COMPACT_ATOMS: atom_id res chain seq x y z
N MET A 1 -3.54 18.52 26.78
CA MET A 1 -3.22 18.78 25.35
C MET A 1 -2.58 17.53 24.79
N HIS A 2 -3.15 16.94 23.74
CA HIS A 2 -2.56 15.77 23.08
C HIS A 2 -1.22 16.15 22.41
N SER A 3 -0.19 15.32 22.60
CA SER A 3 1.14 15.52 22.01
C SER A 3 1.18 15.17 20.52
N HIS A 4 0.15 14.47 20.03
CA HIS A 4 -0.02 14.01 18.66
C HIS A 4 -1.50 14.12 18.23
N ALA A 5 -1.78 13.98 16.94
CA ALA A 5 -3.15 13.85 16.43
C ALA A 5 -3.81 12.53 16.87
N ASP A 6 -5.14 12.54 17.01
CA ASP A 6 -5.94 11.37 17.43
C ASP A 6 -6.41 10.50 16.23
N TYR A 7 -5.89 10.78 15.04
CA TYR A 7 -6.24 10.06 13.81
C TYR A 7 -4.99 9.65 13.03
N VAL A 8 -5.03 8.43 12.48
CA VAL A 8 -4.03 7.90 11.56
C VAL A 8 -4.78 7.25 10.39
N SER A 9 -4.54 7.71 9.17
CA SER A 9 -5.07 7.02 7.98
C SER A 9 -4.36 5.69 7.80
N LEU A 10 -5.12 4.61 7.67
CA LEU A 10 -4.63 3.26 7.39
C LEU A 10 -4.78 2.85 5.92
N HIS A 11 -5.31 3.75 5.09
CA HIS A 11 -5.42 3.61 3.64
C HIS A 11 -4.94 4.91 3.01
N LEU A 12 -3.79 4.85 2.33
CA LEU A 12 -3.19 6.00 1.67
C LEU A 12 -2.37 5.54 0.47
N HIS A 13 -2.64 6.16 -0.68
CA HIS A 13 -1.88 5.98 -1.91
C HIS A 13 -0.78 7.02 -2.02
N THR A 14 0.43 6.57 -2.30
CA THR A 14 1.56 7.43 -2.63
C THR A 14 1.73 7.52 -4.14
N GLU A 15 2.71 8.30 -4.60
CA GLU A 15 3.12 8.40 -5.99
C GLU A 15 3.51 7.06 -6.65
N TYR A 16 3.67 5.99 -5.86
CA TYR A 16 3.93 4.64 -6.37
C TYR A 16 2.66 3.88 -6.79
N SER A 17 1.47 4.40 -6.49
CA SER A 17 0.26 4.03 -7.21
C SER A 17 0.27 4.74 -8.57
N LEU A 18 1.03 4.22 -9.52
CA LEU A 18 1.50 4.95 -10.72
C LEU A 18 0.40 5.58 -11.61
N LEU A 19 -0.84 5.11 -11.54
CA LEU A 19 -1.94 5.58 -12.39
C LEU A 19 -2.81 6.66 -11.74
N ASP A 20 -2.80 6.79 -10.42
CA ASP A 20 -3.75 7.64 -9.67
C ASP A 20 -3.17 8.28 -8.39
N GLY A 21 -2.05 7.75 -7.88
CA GLY A 21 -1.33 8.26 -6.73
C GLY A 21 -0.71 9.62 -6.99
N ALA A 22 -1.25 10.66 -6.35
CA ALA A 22 -0.73 12.02 -6.44
C ALA A 22 0.13 12.46 -5.24
N ILE A 23 0.17 11.66 -4.18
CA ILE A 23 0.82 12.03 -2.91
C ILE A 23 2.28 11.59 -2.94
N ARG A 24 3.18 12.56 -3.09
CA ARG A 24 4.62 12.30 -2.98
C ARG A 24 5.07 12.04 -1.54
N ILE A 25 6.00 11.11 -1.35
CA ILE A 25 6.40 10.64 -0.01
C ILE A 25 6.99 11.79 0.82
N LYS A 26 7.80 12.65 0.22
CA LYS A 26 8.46 13.76 0.92
C LYS A 26 7.42 14.75 1.46
N GLU A 27 6.49 15.19 0.60
CA GLU A 27 5.41 16.12 0.94
C GLU A 27 4.45 15.51 1.97
N LEU A 28 4.18 14.21 1.89
CA LEU A 28 3.42 13.46 2.90
C LEU A 28 4.09 13.52 4.28
N VAL A 29 5.39 13.26 4.34
CA VAL A 29 6.16 13.30 5.59
C VAL A 29 6.16 14.71 6.19
N GLU A 30 6.36 15.74 5.37
CA GLU A 30 6.30 17.14 5.82
C GLU A 30 4.92 17.49 6.39
N ARG A 31 3.85 17.09 5.71
CA ARG A 31 2.47 17.33 6.16
C ARG A 31 2.13 16.57 7.43
N ALA A 32 2.55 15.32 7.53
CA ALA A 32 2.36 14.49 8.73
C ALA A 32 3.04 15.09 9.97
N LYS A 33 4.23 15.69 9.81
CA LYS A 33 4.89 16.44 10.89
C LYS A 33 4.09 17.66 11.33
N GLN A 34 3.59 18.47 10.37
CA GLN A 34 2.79 19.65 10.67
C GLN A 34 1.53 19.29 11.48
N PHE A 35 0.91 18.16 11.13
CA PHE A 35 -0.26 17.64 11.82
C PHE A 35 0.05 16.82 13.08
N LYS A 36 1.33 16.67 13.45
CA LYS A 36 1.77 15.86 14.59
C LYS A 36 1.20 14.44 14.54
N MET A 37 1.14 13.85 13.35
CA MET A 37 0.65 12.48 13.18
C MET A 37 1.63 11.49 13.82
N PRO A 38 1.17 10.57 14.68
CA PRO A 38 2.06 9.61 15.33
C PRO A 38 2.53 8.50 14.36
N ALA A 39 1.76 8.25 13.31
CA ALA A 39 2.05 7.26 12.28
C ALA A 39 1.46 7.70 10.93
N ILE A 40 2.01 7.16 9.84
CA ILE A 40 1.43 7.25 8.49
C ILE A 40 1.60 5.92 7.77
N THR A 41 0.73 5.68 6.79
CA THR A 41 0.59 4.39 6.10
C THR A 41 0.88 4.54 4.61
N MET A 42 1.36 3.47 3.99
CA MET A 42 1.45 3.31 2.54
C MET A 42 0.70 2.04 2.15
N THR A 43 -0.32 2.15 1.29
CA THR A 43 -1.12 1.03 0.77
C THR A 43 -1.34 1.23 -0.72
N ASP A 44 -0.25 1.23 -1.48
CA ASP A 44 -0.30 1.45 -2.93
C ASP A 44 -0.99 0.32 -3.67
N HIS A 45 -1.49 0.62 -4.87
CA HIS A 45 -2.20 -0.34 -5.71
C HIS A 45 -1.28 -1.46 -6.20
N GLY A 46 -1.54 -2.68 -5.71
CA GLY A 46 -0.92 -3.92 -6.18
C GLY A 46 0.60 -3.95 -6.12
N SER A 47 1.25 -3.03 -5.41
CA SER A 47 2.70 -2.85 -5.47
C SER A 47 3.30 -2.38 -4.14
N LEU A 48 4.60 -2.64 -4.00
CA LEU A 48 5.42 -2.23 -2.85
C LEU A 48 6.64 -1.39 -3.29
N PHE A 49 6.56 -0.75 -4.46
CA PHE A 49 7.70 -0.05 -5.07
C PHE A 49 8.26 1.04 -4.15
N GLY A 50 7.39 1.78 -3.47
CA GLY A 50 7.76 2.83 -2.53
C GLY A 50 8.16 2.36 -1.14
N ALA A 51 8.04 1.08 -0.80
CA ALA A 51 8.10 0.61 0.59
C ALA A 51 9.40 0.98 1.31
N VAL A 52 10.54 0.79 0.64
CA VAL A 52 11.87 1.07 1.21
C VAL A 52 12.10 2.57 1.36
N GLU A 53 11.71 3.36 0.37
CA GLU A 53 11.84 4.81 0.42
C GLU A 53 10.95 5.41 1.51
N PHE A 54 9.67 5.02 1.53
CA PHE A 54 8.70 5.40 2.55
C PHE A 54 9.22 5.08 3.94
N TYR A 55 9.63 3.83 4.19
CA TYR A 55 10.15 3.41 5.49
C TYR A 55 11.32 4.29 5.96
N LYS A 56 12.30 4.55 5.07
CA LYS A 56 13.48 5.37 5.40
C LYS A 56 13.10 6.82 5.70
N GLN A 57 12.30 7.46 4.85
CA GLN A 57 11.94 8.87 5.03
C GLN A 57 11.07 9.10 6.26
N VAL A 58 10.06 8.26 6.47
CA VAL A 58 9.13 8.35 7.61
C VAL A 58 9.84 8.07 8.93
N THR A 59 10.70 7.05 8.97
CA THR A 59 11.51 6.75 10.17
C THR A 59 12.47 7.88 10.50
N LYS A 60 13.16 8.46 9.49
CA LYS A 60 14.04 9.62 9.67
C LYS A 60 13.29 10.84 10.22
N ALA A 61 12.00 10.94 9.93
CA ALA A 61 11.12 11.98 10.43
C ALA A 61 10.63 11.77 11.87
N GLY A 62 10.94 10.64 12.51
CA GLY A 62 10.45 10.30 13.84
C GLY A 62 8.97 9.91 13.88
N ILE A 63 8.39 9.58 12.73
CA ILE A 63 6.99 9.13 12.60
C ILE A 63 7.02 7.61 12.41
N LYS A 64 6.02 6.89 12.93
CA LYS A 64 5.93 5.43 12.73
C LYS A 64 5.45 5.11 11.30
N PRO A 65 6.24 4.41 10.47
CA PRO A 65 5.76 3.91 9.19
C PRO A 65 4.87 2.69 9.38
N ILE A 66 3.76 2.61 8.65
CA ILE A 66 2.93 1.42 8.50
C ILE A 66 2.98 1.00 7.03
N ILE A 67 3.52 -0.18 6.76
CA ILE A 67 3.62 -0.72 5.40
C ILE A 67 2.40 -1.60 5.14
N GLY A 68 1.72 -1.34 4.04
CA GLY A 68 0.62 -2.12 3.52
C GLY A 68 0.62 -2.15 2.00
N CYS A 69 -0.43 -2.76 1.46
CA CYS A 69 -0.67 -2.83 0.03
C CYS A 69 -2.18 -2.99 -0.19
N GLU A 70 -2.74 -2.28 -1.18
CA GLU A 70 -4.09 -2.54 -1.65
C GLU A 70 -4.02 -3.55 -2.80
N LEU A 71 -4.29 -4.81 -2.49
CA LEU A 71 -4.17 -5.92 -3.42
C LEU A 71 -5.40 -6.01 -4.34
N TYR A 72 -5.17 -6.53 -5.54
CA TYR A 72 -6.22 -7.00 -6.42
C TYR A 72 -6.52 -8.47 -6.14
N VAL A 73 -7.77 -8.78 -5.84
CA VAL A 73 -8.24 -10.13 -5.55
C VAL A 73 -9.13 -10.60 -6.68
N ALA A 74 -8.72 -11.68 -7.35
CA ALA A 74 -9.53 -12.30 -8.39
C ALA A 74 -10.86 -12.82 -7.82
N PRO A 75 -11.97 -12.75 -8.57
CA PRO A 75 -13.25 -13.32 -8.15
C PRO A 75 -13.19 -14.85 -7.99
N GLY A 76 -12.27 -15.50 -8.74
CA GLY A 76 -12.00 -16.93 -8.69
C GLY A 76 -10.51 -17.22 -8.48
N SER A 77 -9.94 -18.08 -9.30
CA SER A 77 -8.51 -18.39 -9.25
C SER A 77 -7.70 -17.28 -9.93
N ARG A 78 -6.55 -16.92 -9.35
CA ARG A 78 -5.60 -15.96 -9.96
C ARG A 78 -5.00 -16.45 -11.29
N PHE A 79 -5.14 -17.75 -11.59
CA PHE A 79 -4.72 -18.33 -12.86
C PHE A 79 -5.79 -18.24 -13.95
N ASP A 80 -7.02 -17.83 -13.58
CA ASP A 80 -8.11 -17.74 -14.54
C ASP A 80 -7.87 -16.56 -15.48
N ARG A 81 -7.89 -16.84 -16.78
CA ARG A 81 -7.80 -15.85 -17.87
C ARG A 81 -9.12 -15.74 -18.64
N GLY A 82 -10.21 -16.15 -17.98
CA GLY A 82 -11.54 -16.31 -18.58
C GLY A 82 -12.06 -15.03 -19.24
N ASN A 83 -12.93 -15.22 -20.23
CA ASN A 83 -13.50 -14.16 -21.06
C ASN A 83 -14.55 -13.37 -20.25
N THR A 84 -14.10 -12.52 -19.31
CA THR A 84 -14.98 -11.68 -18.49
C THR A 84 -15.49 -10.51 -19.34
N GLY A 85 -16.45 -10.78 -20.22
CA GLY A 85 -17.24 -9.73 -20.83
C GLY A 85 -17.91 -8.91 -19.72
N ASN A 86 -17.59 -7.61 -19.62
CA ASN A 86 -18.14 -6.64 -18.66
C ASN A 86 -18.14 -7.01 -17.15
N GLU A 87 -17.61 -8.15 -16.73
CA GLU A 87 -17.56 -8.59 -15.33
C GLU A 87 -16.33 -8.01 -14.59
N GLU A 88 -16.48 -7.80 -13.28
CA GLU A 88 -15.44 -7.25 -12.41
C GLU A 88 -14.15 -8.08 -12.47
N VAL A 89 -13.10 -7.46 -12.97
CA VAL A 89 -11.80 -8.09 -13.23
C VAL A 89 -11.05 -8.39 -11.92
N SER A 90 -11.35 -7.66 -10.84
CA SER A 90 -10.71 -7.81 -9.52
C SER A 90 -11.39 -6.95 -8.46
N PHE A 91 -11.39 -7.41 -7.20
CA PHE A 91 -11.75 -6.61 -6.02
C PHE A 91 -10.51 -6.01 -5.35
N HIS A 92 -10.69 -4.95 -4.57
CA HIS A 92 -9.61 -4.37 -3.78
C HIS A 92 -9.62 -4.93 -2.34
N LEU A 93 -8.44 -5.25 -1.81
CA LEU A 93 -8.26 -5.67 -0.43
C LEU A 93 -7.04 -5.00 0.20
N ILE A 94 -7.28 -4.21 1.25
CA ILE A 94 -6.23 -3.52 1.99
C ILE A 94 -5.61 -4.49 3.00
N LEU A 95 -4.30 -4.73 2.89
CA LEU A 95 -3.54 -5.49 3.88
C LEU A 95 -2.44 -4.64 4.50
N LEU A 96 -2.26 -4.79 5.81
CA LEU A 96 -1.22 -4.10 6.60
C LEU A 96 -0.27 -5.10 7.23
N ALA A 97 1.03 -4.85 7.14
CA ALA A 97 2.04 -5.63 7.83
C ALA A 97 2.13 -5.22 9.30
N ARG A 98 1.72 -6.10 10.20
CA ARG A 98 1.87 -5.92 11.65
C ARG A 98 3.34 -6.02 12.11
N ASP A 99 4.10 -6.89 11.47
CA ASP A 99 5.47 -7.24 11.83
C ASP A 99 6.28 -7.67 10.59
N ASN A 100 7.53 -8.07 10.81
CA ASN A 100 8.43 -8.50 9.74
C ASN A 100 7.97 -9.77 9.01
N ALA A 101 7.24 -10.67 9.69
CA ALA A 101 6.66 -11.82 9.02
C ALA A 101 5.51 -11.39 8.10
N GLY A 102 4.65 -10.47 8.57
CA GLY A 102 3.63 -9.81 7.76
C GLY A 102 4.22 -9.11 6.53
N TYR A 103 5.32 -8.37 6.69
CA TYR A 103 6.00 -7.72 5.57
C TYR A 103 6.53 -8.73 4.54
N LYS A 104 7.20 -9.81 4.98
CA LYS A 104 7.65 -10.89 4.09
C LYS A 104 6.50 -11.58 3.35
N ASN A 105 5.36 -11.74 4.01
CA ASN A 105 4.16 -12.27 3.40
C ASN A 105 3.59 -11.32 2.35
N LEU A 106 3.54 -10.01 2.61
CA LEU A 106 3.13 -9.02 1.61
C LEU A 106 4.04 -9.04 0.38
N VAL A 107 5.36 -9.07 0.58
CA VAL A 107 6.33 -9.20 -0.53
C VAL A 107 6.01 -10.45 -1.36
N THR A 108 5.80 -11.59 -0.69
CA THR A 108 5.48 -12.85 -1.37
C THR A 108 4.17 -12.78 -2.15
N LEU A 109 3.12 -12.21 -1.55
CA LEU A 109 1.81 -12.06 -2.19
C LEU A 109 1.90 -11.17 -3.42
N VAL A 110 2.52 -9.99 -3.31
CA VAL A 110 2.71 -9.06 -4.43
C VAL A 110 3.57 -9.69 -5.53
N THR A 111 4.64 -10.40 -5.17
CA THR A 111 5.44 -11.14 -6.17
C THR A 111 4.60 -12.19 -6.91
N LYS A 112 3.78 -12.97 -6.20
CA LYS A 112 2.88 -13.95 -6.84
C LYS A 112 1.80 -13.29 -7.70
N ALA A 113 1.27 -12.15 -7.28
CA ALA A 113 0.32 -11.35 -8.05
C ALA A 113 0.91 -11.03 -9.43
N TYR A 114 2.13 -10.47 -9.47
CA TYR A 114 2.84 -10.18 -10.73
C TYR A 114 3.25 -11.43 -11.55
N LEU A 115 3.69 -12.52 -10.91
CA LEU A 115 4.22 -13.69 -11.63
C LEU A 115 3.15 -14.71 -12.04
N GLU A 116 2.09 -14.84 -11.26
CA GLU A 116 1.04 -15.86 -11.42
C GLU A 116 -0.31 -15.22 -11.76
N GLY A 117 -0.66 -14.12 -11.09
CA GLY A 117 -1.97 -13.48 -11.13
C GLY A 117 -2.20 -12.49 -12.26
N PHE A 118 -1.13 -11.96 -12.86
CA PHE A 118 -1.21 -10.78 -13.73
C PHE A 118 -2.09 -10.99 -14.98
N TYR A 119 -3.21 -10.26 -15.04
CA TYR A 119 -4.06 -10.15 -16.24
C TYR A 119 -4.09 -8.72 -16.76
N TYR A 120 -4.96 -7.87 -16.19
CA TYR A 120 -4.91 -6.41 -16.37
C TYR A 120 -4.20 -5.71 -15.21
N LYS A 121 -4.30 -6.30 -14.03
CA LYS A 121 -3.69 -5.86 -12.78
C LYS A 121 -3.01 -7.08 -12.12
N PRO A 122 -1.95 -6.88 -11.32
CA PRO A 122 -1.25 -7.97 -10.65
C PRO A 122 -2.12 -8.66 -9.61
#